data_AF-A0A521VHL3-F1
#
_entry.id   AF-A0A521VHL3-F1
#
_cell.length_a   1.000
_cell.length_b   1.000
_cell.length_c   1.000
_cell.angle_alpha   90.00
_cell.angle_beta   90.00
_cell.angle_gamma   90.00
#
_symmetry.space_group_name_H-M   'P 1'
#
loop_
_entity.id
_entity.type
_entity.pdbx_description
1 polymer ?
#
loop_
_entity_poly.entity_id
_entity_poly.type
_entity_poly.pdbx_seq_one_letter_code
_entity_poly.pdbx_strand_id
1 'polypeptide(L)' 'MAEIRNYTVNFGPQHPAAHGVLRLVLELDGEVVQRADPHIGLLHRA' A
#
# COMPACT_ATOMS: atom_id res chain seq x y z
N MET A 1 7.31 26.47 -5.09
CA MET A 1 7.07 25.16 -4.45
C MET A 1 7.04 24.12 -5.55
N ALA A 2 7.78 23.01 -5.41
CA ALA A 2 7.72 21.94 -6.40
C ALA A 2 6.32 21.31 -6.36
N GLU A 3 5.70 21.16 -7.52
CA GLU A 3 4.42 20.46 -7.65
C GLU A 3 4.66 18.97 -7.38
N ILE A 4 4.22 18.47 -6.23
CA ILE A 4 4.33 17.04 -5.91
C ILE A 4 3.24 16.33 -6.70
N ARG A 5 3.65 15.42 -7.60
CA ARG A 5 2.70 14.58 -8.34
C ARG A 5 2.34 13.40 -7.47
N ASN A 6 1.05 13.05 -7.44
CA ASN A 6 0.61 11.84 -6.76
C ASN A 6 1.30 10.61 -7.38
N TYR A 7 1.81 9.72 -6.54
CA TYR A 7 2.43 8.47 -6.99
C TYR A 7 1.90 7.27 -6.22
N THR A 8 1.91 6.13 -6.88
CA THR A 8 1.39 4.87 -6.34
C THR A 8 2.53 4.02 -5.80
N VAL A 9 2.38 3.52 -4.58
CA VAL A 9 3.33 2.61 -3.92
C VAL A 9 2.66 1.27 -3.68
N ASN A 10 3.36 0.18 -4.00
CA ASN A 10 2.94 -1.18 -3.66
C ASN A 10 3.65 -1.61 -2.38
N PHE A 11 2.90 -1.64 -1.27
CA PHE A 11 3.36 -2.13 0.01
C PHE A 11 2.98 -3.61 0.14
N GLY A 12 3.95 -4.49 -0.08
CA GLY A 12 3.70 -5.90 -0.29
C GLY A 12 3.85 -6.80 0.95
N PRO A 13 3.44 -8.07 0.83
CA PRO A 13 3.51 -9.08 1.90
C PRO A 13 4.92 -9.32 2.48
N GLN A 14 5.96 -9.14 1.64
CA GLN A 14 7.33 -9.35 2.07
C GLN A 14 7.82 -8.29 3.08
N HIS A 15 7.14 -7.14 3.15
CA HIS A 15 7.54 -6.09 4.07
C HIS A 15 7.26 -6.51 5.52
N PRO A 16 8.21 -6.40 6.47
CA PRO A 16 8.01 -6.84 7.86
C PRO A 16 6.78 -6.18 8.53
N ALA A 17 6.55 -4.90 8.25
CA ALA A 17 5.38 -4.17 8.76
C ALA A 17 4.05 -4.53 8.08
N ALA A 18 4.04 -5.38 7.05
CA ALA A 18 2.82 -5.98 6.51
C ALA A 18 2.29 -7.12 7.40
N HIS A 19 3.08 -7.55 8.40
CA HIS A 19 2.71 -8.58 9.37
C HIS A 19 2.18 -9.87 8.73
N GLY A 20 2.82 -10.31 7.65
CA GLY A 20 2.48 -11.54 6.94
C GLY A 20 2.01 -11.27 5.52
N VAL A 21 0.71 -11.45 5.26
CA VAL A 21 0.20 -11.52 3.88
C VAL A 21 -0.58 -10.30 3.42
N LEU A 22 -0.43 -9.14 4.08
CA LEU A 22 -1.13 -7.93 3.66
C LEU A 22 -0.43 -7.29 2.46
N ARG A 23 -1.20 -6.93 1.44
CA ARG A 23 -0.74 -6.06 0.36
C ARG A 23 -1.60 -4.80 0.31
N LEU A 24 -0.98 -3.63 0.26
CA LEU A 24 -1.64 -2.34 0.08
C LEU A 24 -1.12 -1.67 -1.18
N VAL A 25 -2.04 -1.19 -2.01
CA VAL A 25 -1.71 -0.22 -3.05
C VAL A 25 -2.07 1.17 -2.50
N LEU A 26 -1.05 2.00 -2.27
CA LEU A 26 -1.19 3.32 -1.66
C LEU A 26 -1.05 4.39 -2.73
N GLU A 27 -1.95 5.37 -2.73
CA GLU A 27 -1.80 6.62 -3.47
C GLU A 27 -1.34 7.70 -2.49
N LEU A 28 -0.17 8.28 -2.75
CA LEU A 28 0.48 9.25 -1.88
C LEU A 28 0.53 10.62 -2.54
N ASP A 29 0.27 11.66 -1.74
CA ASP A 29 0.64 13.05 -2.03
C ASP A 29 1.77 13.43 -1.06
N GLY A 30 3.00 13.21 -1.51
CA GLY A 30 4.18 13.29 -0.65
C GLY A 30 4.15 12.25 0.48
N GLU A 31 4.06 12.72 1.73
CA GLU A 31 3.99 11.87 2.93
C GLU A 31 2.55 11.58 3.37
N VAL A 32 1.56 12.18 2.72
CA VAL A 32 0.13 12.01 3.06
C VAL A 32 -0.49 10.91 2.22
N VAL A 33 -1.19 9.98 2.87
CA VAL A 33 -1.95 8.92 2.19
C VAL A 33 -3.29 9.48 1.73
N GLN A 34 -3.51 9.49 0.41
CA GLN A 34 -4.79 9.93 -0.19
C GLN A 34 -5.76 8.76 -0.37
N ARG A 35 -5.25 7.57 -0.73
CA ARG A 35 -6.05 6.34 -0.82
C ARG A 35 -5.21 5.12 -0.44
N ALA A 36 -5.84 4.14 0.19
CA ALA A 36 -5.28 2.83 0.44
C ALA A 36 -6.24 1.76 -0.08
N ASP A 37 -5.74 0.88 -0.94
CA ASP A 37 -6.49 -0.26 -1.48
C ASP A 37 -5.91 -1.59 -0.96
N PRO A 38 -6.54 -2.18 0.07
CA PRO A 38 -6.08 -3.43 0.67
C PRO A 38 -6.45 -4.64 -0.18
N HIS A 39 -5.43 -5.31 -0.68
CA HIS A 39 -5.56 -6.58 -1.38
C HIS A 39 -5.47 -7.71 -0.35
N ILE A 40 -6.62 -8.29 0.00
CA ILE A 40 -6.76 -9.38 0.98
C ILE A 40 -6.96 -10.74 0.29
N GLY A 41 -7.10 -11.80 1.09
CA GLY A 41 -7.35 -13.17 0.60
C GLY A 41 -6.09 -14.01 0.40
N LEU A 42 -4.91 -13.46 0.63
CA LEU A 42 -3.62 -14.13 0.45
C LEU A 42 -3.35 -15.27 1.46
N LEU A 43 -4.14 -15.36 2.54
CA LEU A 43 -4.16 -16.50 3.48
C LEU A 43 -5.54 -17.19 3.52
N HIS A 44 -6.41 -16.93 2.54
CA HIS A 44 -7.70 -17.59 2.47
C HIS A 44 -7.48 -19.09 2.21
N ARG A 45 -8.06 -19.93 3.06
CA ARG A 45 -8.09 -21.38 2.93
C ARG A 45 -9.57 -21.77 2.87
N ALA A 46 -9.93 -22.63 1.92
CA ALA A 46 -11.30 -23.08 1.66
C ALA A 46 -11.97 -23.69 2.90
#